data_AF-A0A6L7PCL2-F1
#
_entry.id   AF-A0A6L7PCL2-F1
#
_cell.length_a   1.000
_cell.length_b   1.000
_cell.length_c   1.000
_cell.angle_alpha   90.00
_cell.angle_beta   90.00
_cell.angle_gamma   90.00
#
_symmetry.space_group_name_H-M   'P 1'
#
loop_
_entity.id
_entity.type
_entity.pdbx_description
1 polymer ?
#
loop_
_entity_poly.entity_id
_entity_poly.type
_entity_poly.pdbx_seq_one_letter_code
_entity_poly.pdbx_strand_id
1 'polypeptide(L)'
;MGVILLGLGVWLLLVLEDRPLLPVLFETLSALANIGWTFGITPDLSTPSVVLATVLMFIGRLGPMIVAFSIPDRPQERYRYAHGRVRIG
;
A
#
# COMPACT_ATOMS: atom_id res chain seq x y z
N MET A 1 -5.64 -9.83 5.44
CA MET A 1 -6.34 -8.76 4.68
C MET A 1 -5.63 -8.42 3.36
N GLY A 2 -4.36 -8.05 3.36
CA GLY A 2 -3.63 -7.70 2.12
C GLY A 2 -3.66 -8.80 1.02
N VAL A 3 -3.49 -10.07 1.40
CA VAL A 3 -3.54 -11.21 0.46
C VAL A 3 -4.93 -11.40 -0.16
N ILE A 4 -6.00 -11.13 0.60
CA ILE A 4 -7.39 -11.23 0.12
C ILE A 4 -7.65 -10.13 -0.91
N LEU A 5 -7.20 -8.91 -0.63
CA LEU A 5 -7.35 -7.78 -1.55
C LEU A 5 -6.58 -8.02 -2.86
N LEU A 6 -5.38 -8.60 -2.77
CA LEU A 6 -4.59 -9.02 -3.93
C LEU A 6 -5.31 -10.06 -4.77
N GLY A 7 -5.80 -11.14 -4.15
CA GLY A 7 -6.51 -12.21 -4.85
C GLY A 7 -7.76 -11.69 -5.55
N LEU A 8 -8.52 -10.80 -4.88
CA LEU A 8 -9.73 -10.22 -5.43
C LEU A 8 -9.42 -9.23 -6.56
N GLY A 9 -8.37 -8.42 -6.43
CA GLY A 9 -7.90 -7.50 -7.48
C GLY A 9 -7.43 -8.23 -8.74
N VAL A 10 -6.63 -9.30 -8.57
CA VAL A 10 -6.18 -10.14 -9.69
C VAL A 10 -7.36 -10.81 -10.38
N TRP A 11 -8.30 -11.37 -9.61
CA TRP A 11 -9.49 -12.00 -10.17
C TRP A 11 -10.34 -11.02 -10.96
N LEU A 12 -10.57 -9.81 -10.44
CA LEU A 12 -11.36 -8.80 -11.12
C LEU A 12 -10.65 -8.31 -12.40
N LEU A 13 -9.34 -8.06 -12.37
CA LEU A 13 -8.59 -7.68 -13.58
C LEU A 13 -8.59 -8.78 -14.64
N LEU A 14 -8.49 -10.05 -14.28
CA LEU A 14 -8.59 -11.19 -15.21
C LEU A 14 -9.97 -11.30 -15.87
N VAL A 15 -11.04 -10.91 -15.16
CA VAL A 15 -12.40 -10.89 -15.72
C VAL A 15 -12.60 -9.70 -16.68
N LEU A 16 -11.95 -8.57 -16.39
CA LEU A 16 -12.05 -7.37 -17.22
C LEU A 16 -11.10 -7.37 -18.43
N GLU A 17 -9.96 -8.05 -18.32
CA GLU A 17 -8.93 -8.11 -19.35
C GLU A 17 -8.49 -9.55 -19.62
N ASP A 18 -8.63 -9.98 -20.88
CA ASP A 18 -8.20 -11.29 -21.37
C ASP A 18 -6.68 -11.29 -21.62
N ARG A 19 -5.92 -11.08 -20.54
CA ARG A 19 -4.44 -10.97 -20.54
C ARG A 19 -3.82 -12.10 -19.72
N PRO A 20 -2.56 -12.47 -20.00
CA PRO A 20 -1.88 -13.53 -19.26
C PRO A 20 -1.75 -13.19 -17.77
N LEU A 21 -1.82 -14.22 -16.93
CA LEU A 21 -1.90 -14.07 -15.47
C LEU A 21 -0.68 -13.37 -14.87
N LEU A 22 0.52 -13.64 -15.40
CA LEU A 22 1.78 -13.11 -14.89
C LEU A 22 1.82 -11.56 -14.92
N PRO A 23 1.53 -10.89 -16.05
CA PRO A 23 1.45 -9.44 -16.06
C PRO A 23 0.34 -8.84 -15.19
N VAL A 24 -0.85 -9.44 -15.17
CA VAL A 24 -1.97 -8.95 -14.35
C VAL A 24 -1.61 -9.01 -12.86
N LEU A 25 -0.98 -10.11 -12.44
CA LEU A 25 -0.54 -10.30 -11.07
C LEU A 25 0.57 -9.30 -10.70
N PHE A 26 1.49 -9.00 -11.62
CA PHE A 26 2.50 -7.97 -11.42
C PHE A 26 1.90 -6.56 -11.33
N GLU A 27 0.96 -6.21 -12.20
CA GLU A 27 0.22 -4.94 -12.17
C GLU A 27 -0.52 -4.77 -10.85
N THR A 28 -1.29 -5.79 -10.44
CA THR A 28 -2.05 -5.75 -9.18
C THR A 28 -1.13 -5.60 -7.97
N LEU A 29 0.01 -6.32 -7.95
CA LEU A 29 1.03 -6.19 -6.90
C LEU A 29 1.66 -4.80 -6.88
N SER A 30 2.03 -4.27 -8.04
CA SER A 30 2.64 -2.94 -8.18
C SER A 30 1.70 -1.83 -7.75
N ALA A 31 0.41 -1.93 -8.12
CA ALA A 31 -0.64 -1.02 -7.69
C ALA A 31 -0.84 -1.07 -6.17
N LEU A 32 -0.94 -2.28 -5.59
CA LEU A 32 -1.12 -2.42 -4.14
C LEU A 32 0.09 -1.90 -3.35
N ALA A 33 1.30 -2.14 -3.85
CA ALA A 33 2.52 -1.71 -3.19
C ALA A 33 2.95 -0.27 -3.55
N ASN A 34 2.21 0.42 -4.44
CA ASN A 34 2.55 1.75 -4.97
C ASN A 34 3.98 1.84 -5.54
N ILE A 35 4.44 0.81 -6.23
CA ILE A 35 5.81 0.73 -6.80
C ILE A 35 5.90 1.54 -8.12
N GLY A 36 4.79 1.69 -8.84
CA GLY A 36 4.73 2.50 -10.07
C GLY A 36 5.43 1.85 -11.27
N TRP A 37 5.78 0.57 -11.18
CA TRP A 37 6.32 -0.22 -12.28
C TRP A 37 5.22 -0.96 -13.02
N THR A 38 5.34 -1.02 -14.34
CA THR A 38 4.43 -1.77 -15.21
C THR A 38 5.21 -2.51 -16.28
N PHE A 39 4.67 -3.65 -16.72
CA PHE A 39 5.13 -4.37 -17.91
C PHE A 39 4.64 -3.74 -19.23
N GLY A 40 4.11 -2.51 -19.18
CA GLY A 40 3.66 -1.78 -20.37
C GLY A 40 2.22 -2.08 -20.77
N ILE A 41 1.43 -2.63 -19.85
CA ILE A 41 0.01 -2.96 -20.07
C ILE A 41 -0.89 -1.81 -19.60
N THR A 42 -0.39 -0.97 -18.69
CA THR A 42 -1.03 0.27 -18.19
C THR A 42 -1.68 1.18 -19.25
N PRO A 43 -1.06 1.42 -20.44
CA PRO A 43 -1.65 2.29 -21.44
C PRO A 43 -2.78 1.65 -22.26
N ASP A 44 -2.91 0.32 -22.20
CA ASP A 44 -3.88 -0.47 -22.97
C ASP A 44 -5.05 -0.96 -22.09
N LEU A 45 -5.10 -0.54 -20.81
CA LEU A 45 -6.17 -0.94 -19.91
C LEU A 45 -7.51 -0.29 -20.28
N SER A 46 -8.55 -1.10 -20.16
CA SER A 46 -9.94 -0.68 -20.27
C SER A 46 -10.28 0.38 -19.22
N THR A 47 -11.18 1.32 -19.53
CA THR A 47 -11.63 2.37 -18.57
C THR A 47 -12.00 1.82 -17.18
N PRO A 48 -12.75 0.70 -17.04
CA PRO A 48 -13.04 0.10 -15.74
C PRO A 48 -11.83 -0.51 -15.02
N SER A 49 -10.83 -1.04 -15.72
CA SER A 49 -9.63 -1.61 -15.08
C SER A 49 -8.67 -0.52 -14.58
N VAL A 50 -8.63 0.65 -15.23
CA VAL A 50 -7.93 1.85 -14.72
C VAL A 50 -8.57 2.36 -13.41
N VAL A 51 -9.90 2.38 -13.34
CA VAL A 51 -10.62 2.77 -12.11
C VAL A 51 -10.28 1.80 -10.98
N LEU A 52 -10.28 0.49 -11.27
CA LEU A 52 -9.92 -0.52 -10.29
C LEU A 52 -8.48 -0.38 -9.79
N ALA A 53 -7.52 -0.16 -10.70
CA ALA A 53 -6.11 0.06 -10.34
C ALA A 53 -5.94 1.29 -9.45
N THR A 54 -6.69 2.37 -9.72
CA THR A 54 -6.69 3.58 -8.89
C THR A 54 -7.20 3.30 -7.47
N VAL A 55 -8.27 2.52 -7.34
CA VAL A 55 -8.80 2.09 -6.02
C VAL A 55 -7.79 1.21 -5.29
N LEU A 56 -7.13 0.28 -5.99
CA LEU A 56 -6.09 -0.58 -5.40
C LEU A 56 -4.89 0.23 -4.88
N MET A 57 -4.43 1.24 -5.63
CA MET A 57 -3.37 2.15 -5.19
C MET A 57 -3.76 2.94 -3.93
N PHE A 58 -5.01 3.41 -3.88
CA PHE A 58 -5.54 4.12 -2.73
C PHE A 58 -5.54 3.23 -1.47
N ILE A 59 -6.02 1.99 -1.60
CA ILE A 59 -6.03 1.03 -0.48
C ILE A 59 -4.60 0.61 -0.10
N GLY A 60 -3.72 0.42 -1.08
CA GLY A 60 -2.31 0.15 -0.87
C GLY A 60 -1.62 1.19 0.00
N ARG A 61 -1.98 2.46 -0.17
CA ARG A 61 -1.45 3.58 0.63
C ARG A 61 -2.01 3.62 2.06
N LEU A 62 -3.20 3.06 2.31
CA LEU A 62 -3.77 2.93 3.66
C LEU A 62 -3.05 1.88 4.50
N GLY A 63 -2.47 0.84 3.87
CA GLY A 63 -1.76 -0.24 4.57
C GLY A 63 -0.68 0.25 5.55
N PRO A 64 0.32 1.04 5.09
CA PRO A 64 1.33 1.62 5.96
C PRO A 64 0.77 2.52 7.06
N MET A 65 -0.31 3.25 6.78
CA MET A 65 -0.96 4.15 7.75
C MET A 65 -1.59 3.35 8.89
N ILE A 66 -2.32 2.28 8.56
CA ILE A 66 -2.92 1.38 9.55
C ILE A 66 -1.83 0.72 10.41
N VAL A 67 -0.72 0.30 9.79
CA VAL A 67 0.43 -0.25 10.52
C VAL A 67 1.02 0.80 11.46
N ALA A 68 1.17 2.05 11.02
CA ALA A 68 1.68 3.13 11.86
C ALA A 68 0.76 3.42 13.06
N PHE A 69 -0.56 3.44 12.88
CA PHE A 69 -1.53 3.64 13.97
C PHE A 69 -1.68 2.42 14.89
N SER A 70 -1.37 1.22 14.40
CA SER A 70 -1.42 0.00 15.22
C SER A 70 -0.24 -0.10 16.19
N ILE A 71 0.80 0.72 16.03
CA ILE A 71 1.90 0.79 16.99
C ILE A 71 1.37 1.48 18.24
N PRO A 72 1.35 0.81 19.41
CA PRO A 72 0.91 1.44 20.64
C PRO A 72 1.85 2.61 20.97
N ASP A 73 1.27 3.76 21.30
CA ASP A 73 2.05 4.85 21.90
C ASP A 73 2.75 4.31 23.15
N ARG A 74 4.06 4.55 23.25
CA ARG A 74 4.78 4.27 24.49
C ARG A 74 4.10 5.05 25.60
N PRO A 75 3.90 4.45 26.80
CA PRO A 75 3.30 5.17 27.91
C PRO A 75 4.08 6.48 28.10
N GLN A 76 3.37 7.62 28.05
CA GLN A 76 3.95 8.91 28.39
C GLN A 76 4.56 8.77 29.77
N GLU A 77 5.89 8.76 29.85
CA GLU A 77 6.59 8.79 31.12
C GLU A 77 6.18 10.09 31.81
N ARG A 78 5.29 9.98 32.79
CA ARG A 78 4.89 11.07 33.69
C ARG A 78 6.03 11.50 34.64
N TYR A 79 7.27 11.11 34.33
CA TYR A 79 8.42 11.41 35.15
C TYR A 79 9.15 12.64 34.60
N ARG A 80 9.05 13.74 35.33
CA ARG A 80 9.78 14.97 35.03
C ARG A 80 11.22 14.78 35.48
N TYR A 81 12.13 14.56 34.54
CA TYR A 81 13.56 14.52 34.83
C TYR A 81 14.00 15.86 35.45
N ALA A 82 14.74 15.81 36.56
CA ALA A 82 15.34 17.00 37.15
C ALA A 82 16.41 17.54 36.18
N HIS A 83 16.27 18.80 35.76
CA HIS A 83 17.28 19.44 34.91
C HIS A 83 18.62 19.54 35.66
N GLY A 84 19.54 18.63 35.37
CA GLY A 84 20.93 18.76 35.72
C GLY A 84 21.54 19.89 34.90
N ARG A 85 22.07 20.92 35.58
CA ARG A 85 22.81 22.01 34.91
C ARG A 85 24.12 21.43 34.35
N VAL A 86 24.13 21.08 33.07
CA VAL A 86 25.36 20.71 32.35
C VAL A 86 26.11 22.00 32.04
N ARG A 87 27.16 22.28 32.83
CA ARG A 87 28.15 23.29 32.49
C ARG A 87 29.11 22.67 31.48
N ILE A 88 28.94 23.02 30.22
CA ILE A 88 29.97 22.80 29.21
C ILE A 88 31.00 23.89 29.47
N GLY A 89 32.23 23.47 29.78
CA GLY A 89 33.34 24.35 30.15
C GLY A 89 33.69 25.35 29.05
#